data_AF-A0A8T5MCD8-F1
#
_entry.id   AF-A0A8T5MCD8-F1
#
_cell.length_a   1.000
_cell.length_b   1.000
_cell.length_c   1.000
_cell.angle_alpha   90.00
_cell.angle_beta   90.00
_cell.angle_gamma   90.00
#
_symmetry.space_group_name_H-M   'P 1'
#
loop_
_entity.id
_entity.type
_entity.pdbx_description
1 polymer ?
#
loop_
_entity_poly.entity_id
_entity_poly.type
_entity_poly.pdbx_seq_one_letter_code
_entity_poly.pdbx_strand_id
1 'polypeptide(L)'
;MKKKKILIWDLILVVGTVLIILGGGVYVNYSKGVAFSPPDDVESTLVLFRFENVNRILVDIERGFGSAREYDVEDDLVITLEQGVYYWKLQGDGFSEVRKIETGTKVSFMLKELGDGSYWVVNADNAVLNVDKYKPNGEFEKSFSLAGGLK
;
A
#
# COMPACT_ATOMS: atom_id res chain seq x y z
N MET A 1 -17.42 -57.98 -15.59
CA MET A 1 -16.89 -57.22 -14.43
C MET A 1 -15.89 -56.10 -14.77
N LYS A 2 -15.36 -55.98 -16.01
CA LYS A 2 -14.33 -54.97 -16.34
C LYS A 2 -14.86 -53.54 -16.55
N LYS A 3 -16.04 -53.37 -17.17
CA LYS A 3 -16.61 -52.04 -17.50
C LYS A 3 -16.99 -51.19 -16.28
N LYS A 4 -17.50 -51.81 -15.21
CA LYS A 4 -17.89 -51.11 -13.97
C LYS A 4 -16.70 -50.48 -13.25
N LYS A 5 -15.53 -51.12 -13.29
CA LYS A 5 -14.32 -50.58 -12.67
C LYS A 5 -13.78 -49.36 -13.43
N ILE A 6 -13.84 -49.38 -14.77
CA ILE A 6 -13.39 -48.26 -15.61
C ILE A 6 -14.25 -47.02 -15.36
N LEU A 7 -15.57 -47.18 -15.28
CA LEU A 7 -16.52 -46.09 -14.98
C LEU A 7 -16.29 -45.44 -13.61
N ILE A 8 -15.91 -46.24 -12.59
CA ILE A 8 -15.62 -45.72 -11.25
C ILE A 8 -14.34 -44.89 -11.25
N TRP A 9 -13.30 -45.35 -11.95
CA TRP A 9 -12.04 -44.60 -12.04
C TRP A 9 -12.19 -43.30 -12.82
N ASP A 10 -13.00 -43.30 -13.88
CA ASP A 10 -13.29 -42.11 -14.67
C ASP A 10 -14.07 -41.07 -13.84
N LEU A 11 -15.05 -41.54 -13.05
CA LEU A 11 -15.79 -40.66 -12.13
C LEU A 11 -14.89 -40.05 -11.06
N ILE A 12 -13.96 -40.82 -10.47
CA ILE A 12 -13.00 -40.31 -9.49
C ILE A 12 -12.08 -39.25 -10.13
N LEU A 13 -11.65 -39.47 -11.36
CA LEU A 13 -10.78 -38.53 -12.06
C LEU A 13 -11.51 -37.22 -12.39
N VAL A 14 -12.75 -37.30 -12.89
CA VAL A 14 -13.58 -36.13 -13.18
C VAL A 14 -13.90 -35.35 -11.90
N VAL A 15 -14.36 -36.04 -10.84
CA VAL A 15 -14.69 -35.39 -9.56
C VAL A 15 -13.45 -34.79 -8.90
N GLY A 16 -12.32 -35.49 -8.94
CA GLY A 16 -11.04 -34.98 -8.44
C GLY A 16 -10.59 -33.74 -9.19
N THR A 17 -10.72 -33.72 -10.51
CA THR A 17 -10.35 -32.57 -11.33
C THR A 17 -11.26 -31.37 -11.07
N VAL A 18 -12.57 -31.58 -10.92
CA VAL A 18 -13.52 -30.52 -10.56
C VAL A 18 -13.24 -29.96 -9.16
N LEU A 19 -12.91 -30.81 -8.18
CA LEU A 19 -12.53 -30.37 -6.83
C LEU A 19 -11.20 -29.60 -6.81
N ILE A 20 -10.24 -29.95 -7.68
CA ILE A 20 -8.98 -29.21 -7.82
C ILE A 20 -9.22 -27.86 -8.51
N ILE A 21 -10.12 -27.77 -9.48
CA ILE A 21 -10.45 -26.48 -10.14
C ILE A 21 -11.26 -25.59 -9.19
N LEU A 22 -12.23 -26.14 -8.46
CA LEU A 22 -13.03 -25.38 -7.49
C LEU A 22 -12.26 -25.06 -6.21
N GLY A 23 -11.41 -25.96 -5.73
CA GLY A 23 -10.57 -25.76 -4.54
C GLY A 23 -9.27 -25.02 -4.82
N GLY A 24 -8.68 -25.21 -6.00
CA GLY A 24 -7.49 -24.51 -6.49
C GLY A 24 -7.80 -23.18 -7.17
N GLY A 25 -9.05 -22.93 -7.58
CA GLY A 25 -9.49 -21.62 -8.09
C GLY A 25 -9.52 -20.51 -7.03
N VAL A 26 -9.33 -20.86 -5.76
CA VAL A 26 -9.11 -19.91 -4.65
C VAL A 26 -7.60 -19.64 -4.49
N TYR A 27 -6.86 -19.54 -5.59
CA TYR A 27 -5.68 -18.65 -5.61
C TYR A 27 -6.23 -17.22 -5.59
N VAL A 28 -6.67 -16.79 -4.40
CA VAL A 28 -6.77 -15.38 -4.05
C VAL A 28 -5.41 -14.80 -4.40
N ASN A 29 -5.40 -13.91 -5.39
CA ASN A 29 -4.28 -13.01 -5.61
C ASN A 29 -4.14 -12.19 -4.32
N TYR A 30 -3.37 -12.70 -3.38
CA TYR A 30 -2.92 -11.97 -2.21
C TYR A 30 -1.86 -10.97 -2.69
N SER A 31 -2.30 -9.98 -3.45
CA SER A 31 -1.49 -8.82 -3.74
C SER A 31 -1.41 -8.01 -2.45
N LYS A 32 -0.38 -8.31 -1.65
CA LYS A 32 -0.10 -7.59 -0.41
C LYS A 32 0.08 -6.11 -0.77
N GLY A 33 -0.58 -5.22 -0.01
CA GLY A 33 -0.26 -3.80 -0.09
C GLY A 33 1.17 -3.61 0.40
N VAL A 34 2.09 -3.24 -0.49
CA VAL A 34 3.49 -3.00 -0.15
C VAL A 34 3.80 -1.54 -0.39
N ALA A 35 4.40 -0.89 0.61
CA ALA A 35 4.95 0.44 0.44
C ALA A 35 6.48 0.37 0.28
N PHE A 36 6.99 0.94 -0.79
CA PHE A 36 8.40 0.98 -1.12
C PHE A 36 8.96 2.37 -0.80
N SER A 37 10.18 2.41 -0.27
CA SER A 37 10.92 3.68 -0.24
C SER A 37 11.14 4.16 -1.68
N PRO A 38 11.25 5.48 -1.90
CA PRO A 38 11.61 6.00 -3.21
C PRO A 38 12.90 5.33 -3.72
N PRO A 39 12.97 4.97 -5.02
CA PRO A 39 14.20 4.51 -5.63
C PRO A 39 15.32 5.55 -5.48
N ASP A 40 16.57 5.11 -5.28
CA ASP A 40 17.72 6.02 -5.09
C ASP A 40 18.02 6.89 -6.33
N ASP A 41 17.48 6.53 -7.50
CA ASP A 41 17.65 7.21 -8.79
C ASP A 41 16.52 8.20 -9.15
N VAL A 42 15.41 8.21 -8.41
CA VAL A 42 14.39 9.27 -8.51
C VAL A 42 14.90 10.45 -7.70
N GLU A 43 14.89 11.67 -8.28
CA GLU A 43 15.18 12.90 -7.53
C GLU A 43 14.31 12.89 -6.26
N SER A 44 14.95 12.53 -5.16
CA SER A 44 14.32 11.99 -3.95
C SER A 44 13.69 13.10 -3.12
N THR A 45 13.47 14.24 -3.76
CA THR A 45 13.02 15.51 -3.21
C THR A 45 11.51 15.65 -3.29
N LEU A 46 10.79 14.89 -4.12
CA LEU A 46 9.33 15.01 -4.22
C LEU A 46 8.56 13.79 -3.74
N VAL A 47 9.13 12.59 -3.84
CA VAL A 47 8.42 11.33 -3.55
C VAL A 47 8.72 10.86 -2.13
N LEU A 48 7.67 10.59 -1.35
CA LEU A 48 7.76 10.11 0.03
C LEU A 48 7.81 8.57 0.09
N PHE A 49 6.96 7.90 -0.68
CA PHE A 49 6.97 6.45 -0.88
C PHE A 49 6.04 6.06 -2.04
N ARG A 50 6.25 4.85 -2.59
CA ARG A 50 5.38 4.22 -3.59
C ARG A 50 4.55 3.12 -2.93
N PHE A 51 3.32 2.90 -3.36
CA PHE A 51 2.57 1.71 -2.95
C PHE A 51 1.72 1.12 -4.08
N GLU A 52 1.35 -0.15 -3.95
CA GLU A 52 0.56 -0.91 -4.92
C GLU A 52 -0.54 -1.72 -4.22
N ASN A 53 -1.65 -2.00 -4.91
CA ASN A 53 -2.75 -2.86 -4.42
C ASN A 53 -3.40 -2.38 -3.11
N VAL A 54 -3.55 -1.06 -2.98
CA VAL A 54 -4.17 -0.38 -1.83
C VAL A 54 -5.43 0.30 -2.32
N ASN A 55 -6.55 0.10 -1.61
CA ASN A 55 -7.81 0.76 -1.92
C ASN A 55 -8.11 1.92 -0.97
N ARG A 56 -7.48 1.97 0.21
CA ARG A 56 -7.74 3.01 1.21
C ARG A 56 -6.50 3.41 2.00
N ILE A 57 -6.41 4.68 2.33
CA ILE A 57 -5.40 5.26 3.23
C ILE A 57 -6.10 5.67 4.52
N LEU A 58 -5.55 5.23 5.65
CA LEU A 58 -5.99 5.62 6.98
C LEU A 58 -4.92 6.50 7.61
N VAL A 59 -5.31 7.67 8.10
CA VAL A 59 -4.44 8.62 8.77
C VAL A 59 -5.01 8.95 10.15
N ASP A 60 -4.21 8.73 11.19
CA ASP A 60 -4.60 9.02 12.57
C ASP A 60 -3.44 9.70 13.31
N ILE A 61 -3.70 10.38 14.43
CA ILE A 61 -2.67 10.84 15.37
C ILE A 61 -2.26 9.72 16.35
N GLU A 62 -3.05 8.66 16.44
CA GLU A 62 -2.78 7.47 17.26
C GLU A 62 -2.40 6.26 16.42
N ARG A 63 -1.41 5.48 16.88
CA ARG A 63 -0.98 4.24 16.21
C ARG A 63 -2.09 3.18 16.11
N GLY A 64 -3.11 3.28 16.96
CA GLY A 64 -4.24 2.35 17.02
C GLY A 64 -5.29 2.55 15.94
N PHE A 65 -5.28 3.68 15.21
CA PHE A 65 -6.28 4.03 14.20
C PHE A 65 -7.73 4.06 14.73
N GLY A 66 -7.92 4.42 16.00
CA GLY A 66 -9.23 4.44 16.67
C GLY A 66 -10.11 5.62 16.23
N SER A 67 -9.53 6.64 15.62
CA SER A 67 -10.23 7.83 15.10
C SER A 67 -9.66 8.24 13.74
N ALA A 68 -9.31 7.23 12.94
CA ALA A 68 -8.63 7.44 11.68
C ALA A 68 -9.52 8.20 10.68
N ARG A 69 -8.90 9.14 9.97
CA ARG A 69 -9.44 9.69 8.74
C ARG A 69 -9.14 8.72 7.60
N GLU A 70 -10.18 8.33 6.89
CA GLU A 70 -10.11 7.38 5.80
C GLU A 70 -10.21 8.13 4.46
N TYR A 71 -9.36 7.74 3.51
CA TYR A 71 -9.37 8.26 2.15
C TYR A 71 -9.35 7.10 1.18
N ASP A 72 -10.30 7.05 0.25
CA ASP A 72 -10.25 6.07 -0.83
C ASP A 72 -9.15 6.50 -1.84
N VAL A 73 -8.37 5.53 -2.33
CA VAL A 73 -7.23 5.80 -3.21
C VAL A 73 -7.73 6.18 -4.60
N GLU A 74 -7.44 7.41 -5.01
CA GLU A 74 -7.75 7.97 -6.33
C GLU A 74 -6.55 8.76 -6.84
N ASP A 75 -6.42 8.87 -8.17
CA ASP A 75 -5.40 9.73 -8.79
C ASP A 75 -5.65 11.20 -8.42
N ASP A 76 -4.57 11.96 -8.24
CA ASP A 76 -4.58 13.35 -7.76
C ASP A 76 -5.23 13.59 -6.38
N LEU A 77 -5.48 12.54 -5.58
CA LEU A 77 -5.97 12.70 -4.20
C LEU A 77 -4.99 13.55 -3.38
N VAL A 78 -5.48 14.64 -2.80
CA VAL A 78 -4.69 15.51 -1.91
C VAL A 78 -5.04 15.25 -0.45
N ILE A 79 -4.04 14.87 0.35
CA ILE A 79 -4.14 14.68 1.80
C ILE A 79 -3.35 15.77 2.50
N THR A 80 -4.05 16.70 3.17
CA THR A 80 -3.43 17.78 3.94
C THR A 80 -3.36 17.41 5.42
N LEU A 81 -2.15 17.50 5.99
CA LEU A 81 -1.88 17.34 7.41
C LEU A 81 -1.46 18.68 8.00
N GLU A 82 -1.99 18.99 9.18
CA GLU A 82 -1.49 20.11 9.98
C GLU A 82 -0.17 19.71 10.63
N GLN A 83 0.52 20.65 11.29
CA GLN A 83 1.74 20.34 12.05
C GLN A 83 1.44 19.29 13.14
N GLY A 84 2.24 18.23 13.20
CA GLY A 84 2.13 17.19 14.22
C GLY A 84 2.67 15.83 13.82
N VAL A 85 2.39 14.83 14.67
CA VAL A 85 2.73 13.43 14.45
C VAL A 85 1.50 12.67 13.99
N TYR A 86 1.64 11.93 12.90
CA TYR A 86 0.60 11.12 12.30
C TYR A 86 1.08 9.71 12.05
N TYR A 87 0.15 8.76 12.12
CA TYR A 87 0.31 7.38 11.72
C TYR A 87 -0.52 7.14 10.48
N TRP A 88 0.11 6.54 9.49
CA TRP A 88 -0.46 6.22 8.19
C TRP A 88 -0.54 4.72 8.03
N LYS A 89 -1.64 4.22 7.51
CA LYS A 89 -1.86 2.80 7.25
C LYS A 89 -2.51 2.65 5.88
N LEU A 90 -1.91 1.80 5.06
CA LEU A 90 -2.41 1.50 3.72
C LEU A 90 -3.24 0.22 3.78
N GLN A 91 -4.54 0.33 3.53
CA GLN A 91 -5.47 -0.80 3.53
C GLN A 91 -5.73 -1.25 2.10
N GLY A 92 -5.65 -2.56 1.88
CA GLY A 92 -5.88 -3.25 0.61
C GLY A 92 -6.20 -4.72 0.89
N ASP A 93 -6.14 -5.56 -0.15
CA ASP A 93 -6.38 -7.01 -0.03
C ASP A 93 -5.15 -7.72 0.61
N GLY A 94 -4.88 -7.42 1.88
CA GLY A 94 -3.74 -7.94 2.63
C GLY A 94 -3.39 -7.15 3.88
N PHE A 95 -2.23 -7.47 4.46
CA PHE A 95 -1.72 -6.79 5.66
C PHE A 95 -1.25 -5.37 5.33
N SER A 96 -1.62 -4.40 6.17
CA SER A 96 -1.28 -3.00 6.02
C SER A 96 -0.03 -2.63 6.81
N GLU A 97 1.00 -2.06 6.18
CA GLU A 97 2.12 -1.46 6.90
C GLU A 97 1.66 -0.16 7.59
N VAL A 98 2.11 0.06 8.83
CA VAL A 98 1.89 1.32 9.57
C VAL A 98 3.16 2.14 9.54
N ARG A 99 3.06 3.41 9.13
CA ARG A 99 4.17 4.37 9.06
C ARG A 99 3.91 5.56 9.97
N LYS A 100 4.95 6.11 10.58
CA LYS A 100 4.90 7.35 11.34
C LYS A 100 5.40 8.49 10.45
N ILE A 101 4.64 9.57 10.37
CA ILE A 101 5.01 10.81 9.69
C ILE A 101 5.00 11.92 10.73
N GLU A 102 6.11 12.64 10.85
CA GLU A 102 6.22 13.80 11.73
C GLU A 102 6.41 15.05 10.87
N THR A 103 5.57 16.04 11.09
CA THR A 103 5.51 17.25 10.27
C THR A 103 5.73 18.45 11.17
N GLY A 104 6.75 19.25 10.86
CA GLY A 104 7.06 20.49 11.59
C GLY A 104 6.20 21.69 11.18
N THR A 105 5.49 21.58 10.05
CA THR A 105 4.58 22.59 9.49
C THR A 105 3.38 21.89 8.86
N LYS A 106 2.39 22.67 8.40
CA LYS A 106 1.34 22.16 7.53
C LYS A 106 1.94 21.63 6.22
N VAL A 107 1.47 20.47 5.77
CA VAL A 107 1.95 19.78 4.55
C VAL A 107 0.80 19.16 3.79
N SER A 108 0.89 19.11 2.47
CA SER A 108 -0.07 18.45 1.60
C SER A 108 0.66 17.41 0.76
N PHE A 109 0.12 16.20 0.75
CA PHE A 109 0.59 15.11 -0.08
C PHE A 109 -0.40 14.88 -1.20
N MET A 110 0.08 14.54 -2.38
CA MET A 110 -0.75 14.14 -3.53
C MET A 110 -0.42 12.71 -3.92
N LEU A 111 -1.44 11.95 -4.26
CA LEU A 111 -1.26 10.66 -4.91
C LEU A 111 -1.14 10.85 -6.42
N LYS A 112 -0.15 10.20 -7.03
CA LYS A 112 0.03 10.20 -8.48
C LYS A 112 0.12 8.78 -8.99
N GLU A 113 -0.81 8.38 -9.85
CA GLU A 113 -0.83 7.05 -10.46
C GLU A 113 0.32 6.89 -11.47
N LEU A 114 0.93 5.69 -11.50
CA LEU A 114 2.02 5.35 -12.42
C LEU A 114 1.57 4.53 -13.64
N GLY A 115 0.29 4.21 -13.74
CA GLY A 115 -0.32 3.46 -14.85
C GLY A 115 -0.20 1.93 -14.75
N ASP A 116 0.45 1.40 -13.72
CA ASP A 116 0.53 -0.05 -13.41
C ASP A 116 -0.30 -0.44 -12.17
N GLY A 117 -1.22 0.43 -11.73
CA GLY A 117 -2.00 0.26 -10.49
C GLY A 117 -1.22 0.61 -9.22
N SER A 118 -0.03 1.20 -9.36
CA SER A 118 0.73 1.75 -8.25
C SER A 118 0.68 3.27 -8.20
N TYR A 119 0.89 3.81 -7.01
CA TYR A 119 0.80 5.23 -6.71
C TYR A 119 2.09 5.73 -6.06
N TRP A 120 2.49 6.96 -6.40
CA TRP A 120 3.45 7.74 -5.65
C TRP A 120 2.72 8.67 -4.69
N VAL A 121 3.21 8.74 -3.45
CA VAL A 121 2.90 9.83 -2.54
C VAL A 121 3.93 10.92 -2.75
N VAL A 122 3.50 12.07 -3.26
CA VAL A 122 4.38 13.20 -3.56
C VAL A 122 4.05 14.40 -2.70
N ASN A 123 5.05 15.23 -2.42
CA ASN A 123 4.84 16.54 -1.80
C ASN A 123 4.10 17.46 -2.78
N ALA A 124 2.84 17.77 -2.47
CA ALA A 124 1.97 18.61 -3.31
C ALA A 124 2.17 20.10 -3.03
N ASP A 125 2.78 20.44 -1.89
CA ASP A 125 3.06 21.82 -1.51
C ASP A 125 4.41 22.29 -2.05
N ASN A 126 4.62 23.61 -2.05
CA ASN A 126 5.92 24.24 -2.31
C ASN A 126 6.84 24.27 -1.07
N ALA A 127 6.37 23.74 0.06
CA ALA A 127 7.11 23.72 1.31
C ALA A 127 8.18 22.62 1.29
N VAL A 128 9.39 22.95 1.76
CA VAL A 128 10.45 21.95 1.99
C VAL A 128 10.07 21.15 3.24
N LEU A 129 9.90 19.84 3.10
CA LEU A 129 9.61 18.94 4.22
C LEU A 129 10.90 18.29 4.71
N ASN A 130 11.04 18.12 6.02
CA ASN A 130 12.07 17.26 6.59
C ASN A 130 11.40 15.96 7.00
N VAL A 131 11.87 14.83 6.45
CA VAL A 131 11.27 13.51 6.65
C VAL A 131 12.29 12.60 7.32
N ASP A 132 11.90 12.03 8.46
CA ASP A 132 12.67 11.02 9.18
C ASP A 132 12.14 9.62 8.83
N LYS A 133 13.02 8.76 8.34
CA LYS A 133 12.73 7.35 8.06
C LYS A 133 13.13 6.48 9.25
N TYR A 134 12.24 5.56 9.62
CA TYR A 134 12.48 4.55 10.65
C TYR A 134 12.34 3.14 10.06
N LYS A 135 13.11 2.19 10.59
CA LYS A 135 13.00 0.76 10.29
C LYS A 135 11.71 0.16 10.87
N PRO A 136 11.29 -1.05 10.44
CA PRO A 136 10.12 -1.73 11.00
C PRO A 136 10.18 -1.99 12.51
N ASN A 137 11.38 -2.07 13.09
CA ASN A 137 11.60 -2.23 14.53
C ASN A 137 11.56 -0.89 15.31
N GLY A 138 11.33 0.24 14.64
CA GLY A 138 11.27 1.57 15.22
C GLY A 138 12.61 2.29 15.34
N GLU A 139 13.73 1.69 14.91
CA GLU A 139 15.03 2.37 14.88
C GLU A 139 15.07 3.46 13.81
N PHE A 140 15.66 4.61 14.12
CA PHE A 140 15.93 5.65 13.14
C PHE A 140 16.89 5.15 12.04
N GLU A 141 16.59 5.48 10.79
CA GLU A 141 17.38 5.07 9.62
C GLU A 141 18.08 6.28 8.98
N LYS A 142 17.33 7.28 8.51
CA LYS A 142 17.87 8.49 7.86
C LYS A 142 16.88 9.63 7.85
N SER A 143 17.37 10.87 7.84
CA SER A 143 16.58 12.07 7.55
C SER A 143 16.86 12.54 6.12
N PHE A 144 15.84 13.00 5.40
CA PHE A 144 15.99 13.63 4.10
C PHE A 144 15.02 14.79 3.94
N SER A 145 15.38 15.79 3.14
CA SER A 145 14.52 16.93 2.84
C SER A 145 13.82 16.73 1.50
N LEU A 146 12.50 16.84 1.50
CA LEU A 146 11.69 16.87 0.28
C LEU A 146 11.48 18.32 -0.13
N ALA A 147 11.96 18.72 -1.30
CA ALA A 147 11.57 19.99 -1.88
C ALA A 147 10.09 19.94 -2.28
N GLY A 148 9.43 21.09 -2.28
CA GLY A 148 8.09 21.21 -2.83
C GLY A 148 8.10 21.52 -4.33
N GLY A 149 7.08 21.09 -5.07
CA GLY A 149 6.87 21.56 -6.44
C GLY A 149 6.41 20.50 -7.43
N LEU A 150 5.10 20.28 -7.52
CA LEU A 150 4.45 20.02 -8.80
C LEU A 150 4.03 21.38 -9.36
N LYS A 151 4.73 21.88 -10.38
CA LYS A 151 4.25 23.01 -11.20
C LYS A 151 3.33 22.52 -12.29
#